data_AF-A0A5C9AA97-F1
#
_entry.id   AF-A0A5C9AA97-F1
#
_cell.length_a   1.000
_cell.length_b   1.000
_cell.length_c   1.000
_cell.angle_alpha   90.00
_cell.angle_beta   90.00
_cell.angle_gamma   90.00
#
_symmetry.space_group_name_H-M   'P 1'
#
loop_
_entity.id
_entity.type
_entity.pdbx_description
1 polymer ?
#
loop_
_entity_poly.entity_id
_entity_poly.type
_entity_poly.pdbx_seq_one_letter_code
_entity_poly.pdbx_strand_id
1 'polypeptide(L)'
;KGLAASVTGTTQTAAANAVKWQEILALKHSIDPAYRRGPKFRLAFNDNTLKLISEMEDGQGRPLWLPDIVGVAPASVLNVPYVIDQEIDDIGAGKKFMFCGDFDRFIIRRVRYMILKRLVERYAEYDQTGFLAFHRFDCILEDTSAIKALVGKGSVGG
;
A
#
# COMPACT_ATOMS: atom_id res chain seq x y z
N LYS A 1 -12.19 7.10 2.59
CA LYS A 1 -12.41 6.16 1.46
C LYS A 1 -11.04 5.78 0.89
N GLY A 2 -10.93 4.70 0.11
CA GLY A 2 -9.63 4.21 -0.35
C GLY A 2 -9.22 2.91 0.33
N LEU A 3 -8.03 2.43 0.00
CA LEU A 3 -7.49 1.16 0.50
C LEU A 3 -7.40 1.15 2.04
N ALA A 4 -6.80 2.18 2.63
CA ALA A 4 -6.62 2.29 4.09
C ALA A 4 -7.93 2.26 4.87
N ALA A 5 -9.01 2.79 4.30
CA ALA A 5 -10.34 2.77 4.91
C ALA A 5 -11.08 1.44 4.71
N SER A 6 -10.84 0.76 3.58
CA SER A 6 -11.54 -0.49 3.23
C SER A 6 -10.94 -1.71 3.94
N VAL A 7 -9.64 -1.67 4.25
CA VAL A 7 -8.94 -2.74 4.96
C VAL A 7 -9.20 -2.62 6.47
N THR A 8 -9.96 -3.56 7.03
CA THR A 8 -10.28 -3.61 8.47
C THR A 8 -9.45 -4.63 9.23
N GLY A 9 -8.96 -5.69 8.57
CA GLY A 9 -8.06 -6.66 9.17
C GLY A 9 -6.66 -6.08 9.37
N THR A 10 -6.21 -6.01 10.62
CA THR A 10 -4.90 -5.44 10.97
C THR A 10 -4.06 -6.39 11.81
N THR A 11 -2.75 -6.40 11.57
CA THR A 11 -1.73 -6.93 12.49
C THR A 11 -0.95 -5.78 13.08
N GLN A 12 -0.70 -5.80 14.39
CA GLN A 12 0.05 -4.73 15.07
C GLN A 12 1.53 -5.08 15.12
N THR A 13 2.40 -4.09 14.91
CA THR A 13 3.82 -4.22 15.24
C THR A 13 4.03 -4.12 16.75
N ALA A 14 5.21 -4.55 17.22
CA ALA A 14 5.62 -4.39 18.61
C ALA A 14 6.09 -2.96 18.93
N ALA A 15 6.56 -2.22 17.92
CA ALA A 15 7.08 -0.85 18.05
C ALA A 15 6.35 0.13 17.12
N ALA A 16 6.22 1.38 17.53
CA ALA A 16 5.50 2.40 16.75
C ALA A 16 6.23 2.78 15.44
N ASN A 17 7.57 2.86 15.47
CA ASN A 17 8.40 3.41 14.40
C ASN A 17 9.42 2.40 13.85
N ALA A 18 9.27 1.12 14.18
CA ALA A 18 10.14 0.06 13.69
C ALA A 18 9.30 -1.16 13.32
N VAL A 19 9.75 -1.87 12.29
CA VAL A 19 9.13 -3.11 11.81
C VAL A 19 10.17 -4.22 11.83
N LYS A 20 9.76 -5.43 12.19
CA LYS A 20 10.59 -6.63 12.12
C LYS A 20 10.13 -7.53 10.99
N TRP A 21 11.03 -8.26 10.36
CA TRP A 21 10.69 -9.24 9.31
C TRP A 21 9.65 -10.27 9.77
N GLN A 22 9.67 -10.64 11.06
CA GLN A 22 8.72 -11.57 11.67
C GLN A 22 7.29 -11.02 11.67
N GLU A 23 7.11 -9.70 11.77
CA GLU A 23 5.80 -9.05 11.75
C GLU A 23 5.24 -8.99 10.33
N ILE A 24 6.11 -8.80 9.33
CA ILE A 24 5.75 -8.91 7.90
C ILE A 24 5.35 -10.35 7.57
N LEU A 25 6.08 -11.34 8.11
CA LEU A 25 5.72 -12.75 7.98
C LEU A 25 4.39 -13.06 8.67
N ALA A 26 4.17 -12.54 9.87
CA ALA A 26 2.91 -12.69 10.59
C ALA A 26 1.74 -12.08 9.80
N LEU A 27 1.92 -10.91 9.20
CA LEU A 27 0.93 -10.31 8.29
C LEU A 27 0.63 -11.23 7.11
N LYS A 28 1.66 -11.74 6.41
CA LYS A 28 1.50 -12.68 5.30
C LYS A 28 0.71 -13.93 5.71
N HIS A 29 1.04 -14.51 6.86
CA HIS A 29 0.39 -15.73 7.35
C HIS A 29 -0.95 -15.48 8.02
N SER A 30 -1.30 -14.23 8.32
CA SER A 30 -2.64 -13.87 8.77
C SER A 30 -3.69 -13.95 7.66
N ILE A 31 -3.27 -14.03 6.40
CA ILE A 31 -4.13 -14.14 5.22
C ILE A 31 -4.30 -15.61 4.84
N ASP A 32 -5.54 -15.98 4.50
CA ASP A 32 -5.88 -17.34 4.08
C ASP A 32 -4.98 -17.78 2.90
N PRO A 33 -4.40 -19.00 2.93
CA PRO A 33 -3.68 -19.57 1.79
C PRO A 33 -4.39 -19.45 0.42
N ALA A 34 -5.72 -19.47 0.38
CA ALA A 34 -6.50 -19.29 -0.85
C ALA A 34 -6.21 -17.95 -1.54
N TYR A 35 -6.14 -16.86 -0.78
CA TYR A 35 -5.79 -15.52 -1.30
C TYR A 35 -4.30 -15.38 -1.59
N ARG A 36 -3.43 -16.09 -0.85
CA ARG A 36 -1.98 -16.07 -1.09
C ARG A 36 -1.56 -16.68 -2.43
N ARG A 37 -2.39 -17.56 -2.98
CA ARG A 37 -2.20 -18.15 -4.31
C ARG A 37 -2.78 -17.28 -5.43
N GLY A 38 -3.39 -16.15 -5.09
CA GLY A 38 -3.98 -15.22 -6.04
C GLY A 38 -2.93 -14.57 -6.96
N PRO A 39 -3.28 -14.26 -8.22
CA PRO A 39 -2.33 -13.72 -9.20
C PRO A 39 -1.85 -12.30 -8.86
N LYS A 40 -2.59 -11.55 -8.02
CA LYS A 40 -2.24 -10.21 -7.58
C LYS A 40 -1.95 -10.15 -6.08
N PHE A 41 -1.50 -11.26 -5.50
CA PHE A 41 -1.00 -11.28 -4.14
C PHE A 41 0.34 -10.55 -4.04
N ARG A 42 0.37 -9.45 -3.28
CA ARG A 42 1.56 -8.60 -3.15
C ARG A 42 1.57 -7.82 -1.85
N LEU A 43 2.71 -7.22 -1.55
CA LEU A 43 2.86 -6.17 -0.55
C LEU A 43 2.73 -4.79 -1.21
N ALA A 44 2.19 -3.82 -0.48
CA ALA A 44 2.17 -2.43 -0.89
C ALA A 44 2.57 -1.55 0.30
N PHE A 45 3.56 -0.69 0.10
CA PHE A 45 4.12 0.21 1.12
C PHE A 45 4.91 1.33 0.43
N ASN A 46 5.36 2.33 1.17
CA ASN A 46 6.14 3.45 0.62
C ASN A 46 7.66 3.19 0.61
N ASP A 47 8.43 4.06 -0.02
CA ASP A 47 9.88 3.83 -0.20
C ASP A 47 10.67 3.89 1.12
N ASN A 48 10.23 4.73 2.07
CA ASN A 48 10.83 4.76 3.41
C ASN A 48 10.71 3.41 4.13
N THR A 49 9.58 2.72 3.95
CA THR A 49 9.40 1.36 4.49
C THR A 49 10.28 0.36 3.76
N LEU A 50 10.49 0.51 2.44
CA LEU A 50 11.43 -0.34 1.69
C LEU A 50 12.85 -0.19 2.23
N LYS A 51 13.30 1.05 2.43
CA LYS A 51 14.63 1.35 2.99
C LYS A 51 14.85 0.62 4.32
N LEU A 52 13.90 0.70 5.24
CA LEU A 52 13.98 0.01 6.53
C LEU A 52 14.06 -1.52 6.38
N ILE A 53 13.37 -2.10 5.40
CA ILE A 53 13.44 -3.54 5.09
C ILE A 53 14.81 -3.91 4.51
N SER A 54 15.35 -3.07 3.62
CA SER A 54 16.67 -3.28 3.01
C SER A 54 17.82 -3.16 4.02
N GLU A 55 17.65 -2.36 5.07
CA GLU A 55 18.61 -2.20 6.16
C GLU A 55 18.56 -3.35 7.20
N MET A 56 17.62 -4.30 7.10
CA MET A 56 17.52 -5.40 8.06
C MET A 56 18.60 -6.45 7.85
N GLU A 57 19.24 -6.84 8.95
CA GLU A 57 20.30 -7.86 8.98
C GLU A 57 19.96 -9.02 9.93
N ASP A 58 20.58 -10.18 9.71
CA ASP A 58 20.55 -11.30 10.63
C ASP A 58 21.55 -11.14 11.81
N GLY A 59 21.57 -12.11 12.72
CA GLY A 59 22.50 -12.09 13.87
C GLY A 59 23.98 -12.21 13.51
N GLN A 60 24.32 -12.40 12.23
CA GLN A 60 25.67 -12.45 11.69
C GLN A 60 26.02 -11.23 10.82
N GLY A 61 25.14 -10.21 10.77
CA GLY A 61 25.32 -8.99 9.99
C GLY A 61 25.07 -9.17 8.49
N ARG A 62 24.33 -10.21 8.08
CA ARG A 62 23.99 -10.45 6.68
C ARG A 62 22.63 -9.82 6.36
N PRO A 63 22.49 -9.06 5.26
CA PRO A 63 21.21 -8.50 4.85
C PRO A 63 20.15 -9.58 4.62
N LEU A 64 18.94 -9.37 5.15
CA LEU A 64 17.81 -10.26 4.96
C LEU A 64 17.12 -10.10 3.60
N TRP A 65 17.30 -8.94 2.98
CA TRP A 65 16.75 -8.61 1.68
C TRP A 65 17.89 -8.28 0.72
N LEU A 66 17.78 -8.79 -0.52
CA LEU A 66 18.71 -8.47 -1.58
C LEU A 66 17.96 -7.77 -2.71
N PRO A 67 18.57 -6.75 -3.34
CA PRO A 67 18.00 -6.09 -4.49
C PRO A 67 17.89 -7.05 -5.68
N ASP A 68 17.03 -6.70 -6.63
CA ASP A 68 16.94 -7.39 -7.92
C ASP A 68 18.31 -7.37 -8.61
N ILE A 69 18.69 -8.53 -9.13
CA ILE A 69 19.83 -8.67 -10.04
C ILE A 69 19.24 -8.69 -11.45
N VAL A 70 19.54 -7.64 -12.22
CA VAL A 70 19.04 -7.42 -13.57
C VAL A 70 19.00 -8.73 -14.38
N GLY A 71 17.80 -9.14 -14.77
CA GLY A 71 17.56 -10.28 -15.66
C GLY A 71 17.28 -11.62 -14.98
N VAL A 72 17.15 -11.69 -13.65
CA VAL A 72 16.88 -12.96 -12.94
C VAL A 72 15.46 -13.02 -12.38
N ALA A 73 15.13 -12.20 -11.39
CA ALA A 73 13.84 -12.26 -10.71
C ALA A 73 13.50 -10.93 -10.05
N PRO A 74 12.27 -10.40 -10.22
CA PRO A 74 11.86 -9.16 -9.60
C PRO A 74 12.12 -9.17 -8.09
N ALA A 75 12.58 -8.05 -7.54
CA ALA A 75 12.77 -7.92 -6.11
C ALA A 75 11.51 -8.31 -5.34
N SER A 76 11.69 -9.13 -4.30
CA SER A 76 10.60 -9.61 -3.46
C SER A 76 10.97 -9.50 -1.99
N VAL A 77 9.97 -9.33 -1.14
CA VAL A 77 10.16 -9.35 0.32
C VAL A 77 9.52 -10.65 0.82
N LEU A 78 10.31 -11.54 1.42
CA LEU A 78 9.84 -12.84 1.92
C LEU A 78 9.13 -13.69 0.85
N ASN A 79 9.68 -13.71 -0.38
CA ASN A 79 9.09 -14.35 -1.57
C ASN A 79 7.69 -13.83 -1.93
N VAL A 80 7.41 -12.55 -1.62
CA VAL A 80 6.17 -11.86 -2.02
C VAL A 80 6.56 -10.65 -2.87
N PRO A 81 5.99 -10.52 -4.09
CA PRO A 81 6.15 -9.30 -4.89
C PRO A 81 5.67 -8.08 -4.13
N TYR A 82 6.28 -6.92 -4.35
CA TYR A 82 5.83 -5.67 -3.73
C TYR A 82 5.63 -4.55 -4.74
N VAL A 83 4.88 -3.54 -4.34
CA VAL A 83 4.67 -2.29 -5.07
C VAL A 83 4.98 -1.13 -4.13
N ILE A 84 5.73 -0.16 -4.64
CA ILE A 84 6.01 1.09 -3.93
C ILE A 84 4.90 2.09 -4.27
N ASP A 85 4.22 2.59 -3.25
CA ASP A 85 3.20 3.65 -3.38
C ASP A 85 3.45 4.70 -2.29
N GLN A 86 3.80 5.92 -2.72
CA GLN A 86 4.15 7.02 -1.82
C GLN A 86 2.93 7.63 -1.10
N GLU A 87 1.72 7.31 -1.55
CA GLU A 87 0.48 7.75 -0.88
C GLU A 87 0.12 6.88 0.32
N ILE A 88 0.86 5.78 0.57
CA ILE A 88 0.75 4.99 1.79
C ILE A 88 1.52 5.71 2.91
N ASP A 89 0.89 5.79 4.09
CA ASP A 89 1.47 6.41 5.29
C ASP A 89 2.85 5.82 5.64
N ASP A 90 3.75 6.67 6.14
CA ASP A 90 4.98 6.24 6.80
C ASP A 90 4.70 5.41 8.06
N ILE A 91 5.72 4.64 8.49
CA ILE A 91 5.67 3.93 9.76
C ILE A 91 5.47 4.91 10.93
N GLY A 92 4.47 4.64 11.75
CA GLY A 92 4.14 5.48 12.90
C GLY A 92 3.00 4.90 13.72
N ALA A 93 2.85 5.43 14.94
CA ALA A 93 1.84 4.96 15.88
C ALA A 93 0.41 5.03 15.28
N GLY A 94 -0.29 3.90 15.25
CA GLY A 94 -1.65 3.78 14.73
C GLY A 94 -1.79 3.91 13.21
N LYS A 95 -0.69 4.07 12.48
CA LYS A 95 -0.67 4.22 11.02
C LYS A 95 -0.65 2.88 10.30
N LYS A 96 -1.43 2.74 9.24
CA LYS A 96 -1.42 1.60 8.31
C LYS A 96 -0.37 1.87 7.23
N PHE A 97 0.85 1.40 7.45
CA PHE A 97 2.00 1.72 6.60
C PHE A 97 2.36 0.60 5.61
N MET A 98 1.76 -0.57 5.75
CA MET A 98 1.97 -1.69 4.84
C MET A 98 0.68 -2.48 4.66
N PHE A 99 0.38 -2.86 3.42
CA PHE A 99 -0.73 -3.72 3.07
C PHE A 99 -0.22 -5.01 2.43
N CYS A 100 -0.85 -6.13 2.73
CA CYS A 100 -0.58 -7.43 2.14
C CYS A 100 -1.89 -8.07 1.73
N GLY A 101 -1.94 -8.68 0.55
CA GLY A 101 -3.14 -9.37 0.12
C GLY A 101 -3.28 -9.50 -1.38
N ASP A 102 -4.41 -10.09 -1.77
CA ASP A 102 -4.80 -10.17 -3.17
C ASP A 102 -5.53 -8.89 -3.59
N PHE A 103 -4.82 -8.04 -4.32
CA PHE A 103 -5.36 -6.76 -4.80
C PHE A 103 -6.37 -6.91 -5.94
N ASP A 104 -6.60 -8.12 -6.46
CA ASP A 104 -7.70 -8.36 -7.40
C ASP A 104 -9.08 -8.18 -6.74
N ARG A 105 -9.15 -8.36 -5.41
CA ARG A 105 -10.36 -8.15 -4.60
C ARG A 105 -10.63 -6.70 -4.24
N PHE A 106 -9.69 -5.79 -4.54
CA PHE A 106 -9.89 -4.36 -4.34
C PHE A 106 -10.38 -3.72 -5.64
N ILE A 107 -11.70 -3.54 -5.74
CA ILE A 107 -12.37 -3.12 -6.95
C ILE A 107 -12.45 -1.60 -7.00
N ILE A 108 -11.94 -1.01 -8.07
CA ILE A 108 -12.08 0.42 -8.36
C ILE A 108 -13.16 0.62 -9.43
N ARG A 109 -14.20 1.38 -9.09
CA ARG A 109 -15.29 1.76 -10.00
C ARG A 109 -15.07 3.17 -10.52
N ARG A 110 -15.03 3.32 -11.84
CA ARG A 110 -15.03 4.62 -12.52
C ARG A 110 -16.48 5.03 -12.81
N VAL A 111 -16.90 6.18 -12.29
CA VAL A 111 -18.27 6.67 -12.49
C VAL A 111 -18.27 7.69 -13.62
N ARG A 112 -18.63 7.22 -14.82
CA ARG A 112 -18.57 7.95 -16.11
C ARG A 112 -17.14 8.24 -16.57
N TYR A 113 -17.01 8.69 -17.81
CA TYR A 113 -15.75 9.17 -18.38
C TYR A 113 -15.36 10.52 -17.80
N MET A 114 -14.06 10.84 -17.87
CA MET A 114 -13.54 12.16 -17.57
C MET A 114 -14.20 13.21 -18.46
N ILE A 115 -14.68 14.30 -17.88
CA ILE A 115 -15.24 15.44 -18.63
C ILE A 115 -14.27 16.60 -18.50
N LEU A 116 -13.72 17.07 -19.63
CA LEU A 116 -12.90 18.27 -19.70
C LEU A 116 -13.73 19.43 -20.27
N LYS A 117 -13.77 20.56 -19.57
CA LYS A 117 -14.42 21.79 -20.02
C LYS A 117 -13.37 22.88 -20.21
N ARG A 118 -13.40 23.50 -21.39
CA ARG A 118 -12.63 24.72 -21.67
C ARG A 118 -13.51 25.93 -21.39
N LEU A 119 -13.09 26.77 -20.46
CA LEU A 119 -13.77 27.99 -20.03
C LEU A 119 -13.04 29.18 -20.65
N VAL A 120 -13.58 29.68 -21.77
CA VAL A 120 -13.01 30.83 -22.49
C VAL A 120 -13.63 32.14 -22.00
N GLU A 121 -14.95 32.17 -21.78
CA GLU A 121 -15.66 33.41 -21.43
C GLU A 121 -15.42 33.86 -19.98
N ARG A 122 -15.38 32.94 -19.01
CA ARG A 122 -15.24 33.28 -17.58
C ARG A 122 -13.92 33.98 -17.24
N TYR A 123 -12.88 33.80 -18.05
CA TYR A 123 -11.53 34.34 -17.82
C TYR A 123 -11.08 35.28 -18.95
N ALA A 124 -11.99 35.66 -19.84
CA ALA A 124 -11.69 36.52 -20.99
C ALA A 124 -11.18 37.92 -20.58
N GLU A 125 -11.69 38.48 -19.48
CA GLU A 125 -11.25 39.79 -18.95
C GLU A 125 -9.77 39.81 -18.54
N TYR A 126 -9.17 38.64 -18.32
CA TYR A 126 -7.76 38.48 -17.95
C TYR A 126 -6.92 37.84 -19.06
N ASP A 127 -7.46 37.73 -20.30
CA ASP A 127 -6.82 37.04 -21.43
C ASP A 127 -6.37 35.60 -21.09
N GLN A 128 -7.20 34.88 -20.32
CA GLN A 128 -6.89 33.53 -19.85
C GLN A 128 -7.94 32.52 -20.32
N THR A 129 -7.52 31.25 -20.48
CA THR A 129 -8.41 30.11 -20.73
C THR A 129 -8.33 29.13 -19.57
N GLY A 130 -9.45 28.86 -18.92
CA GLY A 130 -9.54 27.88 -17.84
C GLY A 130 -9.82 26.47 -18.38
N PHE A 131 -9.19 25.45 -17.79
CA PHE A 131 -9.52 24.05 -18.04
C PHE A 131 -10.04 23.41 -16.76
N LEU A 132 -11.21 22.81 -16.82
CA LEU A 132 -11.85 22.14 -15.69
C LEU A 132 -12.12 20.68 -16.03
N ALA A 133 -11.49 19.77 -15.28
CA ALA A 133 -11.68 18.34 -15.43
C ALA A 133 -12.52 17.78 -14.28
N PHE A 134 -13.55 17.00 -14.60
CA PHE A 134 -14.31 16.21 -13.64
C PHE A 134 -14.04 14.74 -13.85
N HIS A 135 -13.59 14.06 -12.81
CA HIS A 135 -13.46 12.62 -12.77
C HIS A 135 -13.97 12.10 -11.42
N ARG A 136 -14.75 11.02 -11.44
CA ARG A 136 -15.27 10.39 -10.22
C ARG A 136 -14.86 8.93 -10.14
N PHE A 137 -14.34 8.55 -8.99
CA PHE A 137 -13.93 7.18 -8.67
C PHE A 137 -14.59 6.76 -7.36
N ASP A 138 -14.87 5.47 -7.26
CA ASP A 138 -15.20 4.81 -6.01
C ASP A 138 -14.37 3.53 -5.88
N CYS A 139 -14.21 3.02 -4.68
CA CYS A 139 -13.49 1.78 -4.45
C CYS A 139 -14.12 0.98 -3.32
N ILE A 140 -14.06 -0.34 -3.43
CA ILE A 140 -14.53 -1.26 -2.40
C ILE A 140 -13.63 -2.49 -2.35
N LEU A 141 -13.42 -3.00 -1.15
CA LEU A 141 -12.81 -4.31 -0.95
C LEU A 141 -13.94 -5.34 -0.91
N GLU A 142 -13.98 -6.25 -1.89
CA GLU A 142 -15.04 -7.25 -2.02
C GLU A 142 -15.04 -8.22 -0.84
N ASP A 143 -13.87 -8.72 -0.46
CA ASP A 143 -13.68 -9.55 0.73
C ASP A 143 -12.63 -8.92 1.66
N THR A 144 -13.08 -8.51 2.84
CA THR A 144 -12.25 -7.90 3.88
C THR A 144 -11.12 -8.81 4.42
N SER A 145 -11.21 -10.12 4.18
CA SER A 145 -10.17 -11.09 4.57
C SER A 145 -9.04 -11.21 3.54
N ALA A 146 -9.25 -10.72 2.30
CA ALA A 146 -8.31 -10.85 1.20
C ALA A 146 -7.10 -9.91 1.31
N ILE A 147 -7.26 -8.77 2.00
CA ILE A 147 -6.22 -7.77 2.23
C ILE A 147 -6.19 -7.40 3.70
N LYS A 148 -4.99 -7.41 4.30
CA LYS A 148 -4.74 -6.99 5.68
C LYS A 148 -3.64 -5.94 5.73
N ALA A 149 -3.64 -5.14 6.79
CA ALA A 149 -2.66 -4.08 7.00
C ALA A 149 -1.76 -4.34 8.21
N LEU A 150 -0.49 -3.98 8.11
CA LEU A 150 0.39 -3.81 9.25
C LEU A 150 0.18 -2.41 9.83
N VAL A 151 0.01 -2.33 11.15
CA VAL A 151 -0.22 -1.09 11.87
C VAL A 151 0.89 -0.86 12.88
N GLY A 152 1.47 0.33 12.87
CA GLY A 152 2.45 0.72 13.88
C GLY A 152 1.79 0.73 15.25
N LYS A 153 2.43 0.14 16.27
CA LYS A 153 1.85 0.06 17.61
C LYS A 153 1.30 1.43 18.06
N GLY A 154 0.00 1.50 18.31
CA GLY A 154 -0.64 2.69 18.86
C GLY A 154 -0.13 2.98 20.28
N SER A 155 -0.15 4.25 20.68
CA SER A 155 -0.05 4.58 22.10
C SER A 155 -1.19 3.88 22.83
N VAL A 156 -0.87 3.07 23.84
CA VAL A 156 -1.89 2.51 24.74
C VAL A 156 -2.43 3.71 25.52
N GLY A 157 -3.58 4.23 25.10
CA GLY A 157 -4.32 5.21 25.89
C GLY A 157 -4.74 4.53 27.20
N GLY A 158 -4.35 5.13 28.33
CA GLY A 158 -4.91 4.82 29.65
C GLY A 158 -6.32 5.33 29.81
#